data_AF-A0A3S0ISU0-F1
#
_entry.id   AF-A0A3S0ISU0-F1
#
_cell.length_a   1.000
_cell.length_b   1.000
_cell.length_c   1.000
_cell.angle_alpha   90.00
_cell.angle_beta   90.00
_cell.angle_gamma   90.00
#
_symmetry.space_group_name_H-M   'P 1'
#
loop_
_entity.id
_entity.type
_entity.pdbx_description
1 polymer ?
#
loop_
_entity_poly.entity_id
_entity_poly.type
_entity_poly.pdbx_seq_one_letter_code
_entity_poly.pdbx_strand_id
1 'polypeptide(L)'
;MMTSLAKEQAKLLMAEKAEQRKQQREAAKARLKERSALFRSADAHRKIVLGGLTIAAGADDWDPAEIVGALLLVAEQLAQHPGKREHLRQKGIQHLEAREAERQAARS
;
A
#
# COMPACT_ATOMS: atom_id res chain seq x y z
N MET A 1 -54.03 -13.28 -29.85
CA MET A 1 -53.36 -14.09 -28.80
C MET A 1 -51.84 -14.11 -28.93
N MET A 2 -51.24 -14.08 -30.13
CA MET A 2 -49.76 -14.04 -30.27
C MET A 2 -49.09 -12.75 -29.77
N THR A 3 -49.80 -11.62 -29.79
CA THR A 3 -49.25 -10.30 -29.41
C THR A 3 -49.12 -10.07 -27.90
N SER A 4 -49.85 -10.82 -27.05
CA SER A 4 -49.72 -10.74 -25.59
C SER A 4 -48.54 -11.54 -25.07
N LEU A 5 -48.34 -12.76 -25.60
CA LEU A 5 -47.18 -13.62 -25.30
C LEU A 5 -45.85 -12.96 -25.68
N ALA A 6 -45.80 -12.28 -26.83
CA ALA A 6 -44.61 -11.52 -27.25
C ALA A 6 -44.29 -10.34 -26.30
N LYS A 7 -45.31 -9.68 -25.75
CA LYS A 7 -45.13 -8.59 -24.77
C LYS A 7 -44.67 -9.11 -23.40
N GLU A 8 -45.15 -10.28 -22.98
CA GLU A 8 -44.69 -10.91 -21.73
C GLU A 8 -43.25 -11.43 -21.84
N GLN A 9 -42.89 -12.07 -22.96
CA GLN A 9 -41.49 -12.44 -23.21
C GLN A 9 -40.57 -11.22 -23.27
N ALA A 10 -40.99 -10.13 -23.91
CA ALA A 10 -40.22 -8.89 -23.93
C ALA A 10 -40.01 -8.29 -22.53
N LYS A 11 -41.04 -8.35 -21.66
CA LYS A 11 -40.92 -7.90 -20.26
C LYS A 11 -39.99 -8.79 -19.45
N LEU A 12 -40.06 -10.11 -19.62
CA LEU A 12 -39.17 -11.07 -18.97
C LEU A 12 -37.71 -10.85 -19.37
N LEU A 13 -37.44 -10.69 -20.67
CA LEU A 13 -36.09 -10.41 -21.18
C LEU A 13 -35.53 -9.07 -20.68
N MET A 14 -36.39 -8.06 -20.49
CA MET A 14 -35.98 -6.77 -19.90
C MET A 14 -35.68 -6.89 -18.41
N ALA A 15 -36.46 -7.69 -17.67
CA ALA A 15 -36.23 -7.96 -16.26
C ALA A 15 -34.91 -8.72 -16.04
N GLU A 16 -34.65 -9.76 -16.82
CA GLU A 16 -33.38 -10.52 -16.79
C GLU A 16 -32.17 -9.63 -17.09
N LYS A 17 -32.28 -8.75 -18.09
CA LYS A 17 -31.20 -7.79 -18.41
C LYS A 17 -30.98 -6.78 -17.27
N ALA A 18 -32.03 -6.37 -16.56
CA ALA A 18 -31.90 -5.47 -15.42
C ALA A 18 -31.21 -6.16 -14.22
N GLU A 19 -31.55 -7.42 -13.94
CA GLU A 19 -30.91 -8.21 -12.90
C GLU A 19 -29.44 -8.50 -13.21
N GLN A 20 -29.12 -8.89 -14.46
CA GLN A 20 -27.75 -9.09 -14.89
C GLN A 20 -26.91 -7.81 -14.76
N ARG A 21 -27.47 -6.64 -15.11
CA ARG A 21 -26.79 -5.35 -14.92
C ARG A 21 -26.56 -5.03 -13.45
N LYS A 22 -27.52 -5.37 -12.57
CA LYS A 22 -27.38 -5.19 -11.12
C LYS A 22 -26.28 -6.09 -10.57
N GLN A 23 -26.26 -7.37 -10.94
CA GLN A 23 -25.23 -8.34 -10.56
C GLN A 23 -23.84 -7.93 -11.06
N GLN A 24 -23.73 -7.48 -12.32
CA GLN A 24 -22.47 -6.97 -12.87
C GLN A 24 -21.98 -5.72 -12.12
N ARG A 25 -22.89 -4.81 -11.75
CA ARG A 25 -22.54 -3.61 -10.97
C ARG A 25 -22.11 -3.96 -9.55
N GLU A 26 -22.76 -4.91 -8.91
CA GLU A 26 -22.37 -5.40 -7.58
C GLU A 26 -21.03 -6.13 -7.62
N ALA A 27 -20.80 -6.99 -8.61
CA ALA A 27 -19.51 -7.65 -8.83
C ALA A 27 -18.38 -6.65 -9.11
N ALA A 28 -18.64 -5.61 -9.91
CA ALA A 28 -17.67 -4.53 -10.16
C ALA A 28 -17.35 -3.72 -8.89
N LYS A 29 -18.36 -3.42 -8.06
CA LYS A 29 -18.17 -2.77 -6.76
C LYS A 29 -17.37 -3.65 -5.79
N ALA A 30 -17.66 -4.95 -5.74
CA ALA A 30 -16.92 -5.91 -4.91
C ALA A 30 -15.44 -5.96 -5.32
N ARG A 31 -15.16 -6.10 -6.62
CA ARG A 31 -13.78 -6.08 -7.16
C ARG A 31 -13.04 -4.78 -6.87
N LEU A 32 -13.71 -3.62 -6.97
CA LEU A 32 -13.12 -2.33 -6.61
C LEU A 32 -12.82 -2.24 -5.09
N LYS A 33 -13.72 -2.75 -4.25
CA LYS A 33 -13.55 -2.79 -2.80
C LYS A 33 -12.38 -3.68 -2.40
N GLU A 34 -12.28 -4.89 -2.97
CA GLU A 34 -11.16 -5.81 -2.76
C GLU A 34 -9.83 -5.19 -3.19
N ARG A 35 -9.77 -4.60 -4.38
CA ARG A 35 -8.57 -3.92 -4.88
C ARG A 35 -8.17 -2.75 -3.98
N SER A 36 -9.13 -1.97 -3.51
CA SER A 36 -8.87 -0.87 -2.55
C SER A 36 -8.37 -1.37 -1.20
N ALA A 37 -8.86 -2.52 -0.72
CA ALA A 37 -8.42 -3.12 0.53
C ALA A 37 -6.97 -3.62 0.43
N LEU A 38 -6.59 -4.22 -0.70
CA LEU A 38 -5.21 -4.62 -0.99
C LEU A 38 -4.25 -3.42 -1.05
N PHE A 39 -4.67 -2.31 -1.65
CA PHE A 39 -3.85 -1.09 -1.66
C PHE A 39 -3.71 -0.48 -0.27
N ARG A 40 -4.79 -0.49 0.53
CA ARG A 40 -4.73 0.00 1.92
C ARG A 40 -3.87 -0.88 2.82
N SER A 41 -3.90 -2.21 2.65
CA SER A 41 -3.05 -3.10 3.44
C SER A 41 -1.57 -2.93 3.10
N ALA A 42 -1.24 -2.77 1.81
CA ALA A 42 0.12 -2.49 1.36
C ALA A 42 0.63 -1.12 1.85
N ASP A 43 -0.23 -0.09 1.80
CA ASP A 43 0.09 1.25 2.30
C ASP A 43 0.27 1.27 3.82
N ALA A 44 -0.63 0.61 4.56
CA ALA A 44 -0.51 0.47 6.01
C ALA A 44 0.77 -0.27 6.41
N HIS A 45 1.07 -1.38 5.74
CA HIS A 45 2.32 -2.12 5.97
C HIS A 45 3.55 -1.23 5.69
N ARG A 46 3.55 -0.47 4.60
CA ARG A 46 4.63 0.46 4.28
C ARG A 46 4.81 1.53 5.35
N LYS A 47 3.72 2.10 5.86
CA LYS A 47 3.75 3.09 6.95
C LYS A 47 4.33 2.52 8.23
N ILE A 48 3.94 1.29 8.58
CA ILE A 48 4.48 0.58 9.76
C ILE A 48 5.98 0.35 9.60
N VAL A 49 6.42 -0.16 8.44
CA VAL A 49 7.83 -0.42 8.17
C VAL A 49 8.64 0.88 8.23
N LEU A 50 8.18 1.95 7.55
CA LEU A 50 8.86 3.24 7.56
C LEU A 50 8.95 3.83 8.98
N GLY A 51 7.85 3.80 9.74
CA GLY A 51 7.88 4.23 11.15
C GLY A 51 8.84 3.41 12.00
N GLY A 52 8.86 2.08 11.80
CA GLY A 52 9.83 1.20 12.45
C GLY A 52 11.29 1.53 12.10
N LEU A 53 11.57 1.94 10.87
CA LEU A 53 12.91 2.38 10.45
C LEU A 53 13.29 3.74 11.04
N THR A 54 12.34 4.67 11.17
CA THR A 54 12.55 5.96 11.86
C THR A 54 12.94 5.73 13.33
N ILE A 55 12.22 4.86 14.04
CA ILE A 55 12.56 4.43 15.39
C ILE A 55 13.90 3.66 15.40
N ALA A 56 14.16 2.86 14.36
CA ALA A 56 15.43 2.16 14.22
C ALA A 56 16.62 3.12 14.21
N ALA A 57 16.47 4.24 13.49
CA ALA A 57 17.47 5.29 13.34
C ALA A 57 17.58 6.24 14.55
N GLY A 58 16.72 6.10 15.57
CA GLY A 58 16.69 6.99 16.74
C GLY A 58 16.19 8.40 16.41
N ALA A 59 15.26 8.51 15.45
CA ALA A 59 14.63 9.76 15.03
C ALA A 59 13.13 9.76 15.31
N ASP A 60 12.69 9.03 16.34
CA ASP A 60 11.28 8.88 16.72
C ASP A 60 10.71 10.09 17.48
N ASP A 61 11.59 10.99 17.93
CA ASP A 61 11.28 12.28 18.51
C ASP A 61 11.22 13.42 17.47
N TRP A 62 11.66 13.15 16.22
CA TRP A 62 11.64 14.16 15.16
C TRP A 62 10.22 14.40 14.64
N ASP A 63 9.94 15.65 14.31
CA ASP A 63 8.70 16.01 13.66
C ASP A 63 8.70 15.62 12.16
N PRO A 64 7.53 15.57 11.50
CA PRO A 64 7.45 15.19 10.08
C PRO A 64 8.28 16.09 9.15
N ALA A 65 8.44 17.38 9.46
CA ALA A 65 9.22 18.31 8.64
C ALA A 65 10.72 18.05 8.79
N GLU A 66 11.21 17.73 9.99
CA GLU A 66 12.61 17.35 10.24
C GLU A 66 12.98 16.07 9.48
N ILE A 67 12.12 15.04 9.53
CA ILE A 67 12.33 13.79 8.80
C ILE A 67 12.39 14.04 7.29
N VAL A 68 11.43 14.80 6.75
CA VAL A 68 11.39 15.13 5.32
C VAL A 68 12.60 15.96 4.92
N GLY A 69 12.96 16.98 5.70
CA GLY A 69 14.12 17.83 5.44
C GLY A 69 15.43 17.05 5.39
N ALA A 70 15.66 16.14 6.34
CA ALA A 70 16.84 15.29 6.34
C ALA A 70 16.90 14.35 5.12
N LEU A 71 15.77 13.75 4.73
CA LEU A 71 15.71 12.88 3.55
C LEU A 71 15.99 13.65 2.25
N LEU A 72 15.47 14.87 2.13
CA LEU A 72 15.75 15.75 0.98
C LEU A 72 17.23 16.11 0.91
N LEU A 73 17.82 16.53 2.04
CA LEU A 73 19.25 16.83 2.13
C LEU A 73 20.11 15.65 1.69
N VAL A 74 19.81 14.44 2.18
CA VAL A 74 20.56 13.23 1.78
C VAL A 74 20.34 12.92 0.30
N ALA A 75 19.11 13.02 -0.21
CA ALA A 75 18.82 12.76 -1.62
C ALA A 75 19.61 13.69 -2.56
N GLU A 76 19.70 14.98 -2.22
CA GLU A 76 20.51 15.95 -2.96
C GLU A 76 22.01 15.59 -2.93
N GLN A 77 22.54 15.22 -1.77
CA GLN A 77 23.93 14.79 -1.63
C GLN A 77 24.25 13.54 -2.46
N LEU A 78 23.32 12.58 -2.49
CA LEU A 78 23.47 11.34 -3.26
C LEU A 78 23.37 11.58 -4.77
N ALA A 79 22.55 12.53 -5.21
CA ALA A 79 22.47 12.94 -6.62
C ALA A 79 23.82 13.51 -7.09
N GLN A 80 24.51 14.27 -6.23
CA GLN A 80 25.82 14.85 -6.53
C GLN A 80 26.96 13.84 -6.39
N HIS A 81 26.81 12.81 -5.55
CA HIS A 81 27.87 11.83 -5.26
C HIS A 81 27.31 10.41 -5.27
N PRO A 82 27.14 9.79 -6.45
CA PRO A 82 26.54 8.45 -6.57
C PRO A 82 27.26 7.37 -5.75
N GLY A 83 28.59 7.48 -5.58
CA GLY A 83 29.39 6.56 -4.78
C GLY A 83 29.05 6.56 -3.29
N LYS A 84 28.47 7.64 -2.75
CA LYS A 84 28.03 7.70 -1.35
C LYS A 84 26.81 6.84 -1.08
N ARG A 85 26.04 6.47 -2.11
CA ARG A 85 24.82 5.66 -1.95
C ARG A 85 25.13 4.27 -1.40
N GLU A 86 26.19 3.65 -1.90
CA GLU A 86 26.60 2.33 -1.42
C GLU A 86 27.11 2.39 0.01
N HIS A 87 27.88 3.42 0.36
CA HIS A 87 28.30 3.64 1.75
C HIS A 87 27.11 3.83 2.70
N LEU A 88 26.11 4.64 2.31
CA LEU A 88 24.90 4.84 3.10
C LEU A 88 24.12 3.52 3.29
N ARG A 89 24.04 2.70 2.25
CA ARG A 89 23.44 1.36 2.31
C ARG A 89 24.16 0.46 3.30
N GLN A 90 25.49 0.37 3.21
CA GLN A 90 26.30 -0.48 4.09
C GLN A 90 26.14 -0.08 5.56
N LYS A 91 26.18 1.24 5.84
CA LYS A 91 25.91 1.76 7.18
C LYS A 91 24.52 1.36 7.70
N GLY A 92 23.49 1.45 6.84
CA GLY A 92 22.13 1.03 7.19
C GLY A 92 22.01 -0.46 7.50
N ILE A 93 22.68 -1.32 6.70
CA ILE A 93 22.70 -2.77 6.94
C ILE A 93 23.32 -3.08 8.30
N GLN A 94 24.53 -2.56 8.56
CA GLN A 94 25.25 -2.80 9.82
C GLN A 94 24.42 -2.37 11.04
N HIS A 95 23.76 -1.22 10.96
CA HIS A 95 22.91 -0.71 12.05
C HIS A 95 21.72 -1.62 12.34
N LEU A 96 21.04 -2.09 11.29
CA LEU A 96 19.87 -2.97 11.45
C LEU A 96 20.28 -4.36 11.97
N GLU A 97 21.41 -4.89 11.50
CA GLU A 97 21.97 -6.16 11.97
C GLU A 97 22.36 -6.09 13.46
N ALA A 98 23.06 -5.04 13.87
CA ALA A 98 23.43 -4.83 15.28
C ALA A 98 22.18 -4.77 16.18
N ARG A 99 21.16 -4.01 15.77
CA ARG A 99 19.90 -3.89 16.53
C ARG A 99 19.08 -5.18 16.56
N GLU A 100 19.17 -6.02 15.52
CA GLU A 100 18.55 -7.35 15.53
C GLU A 100 19.30 -8.30 16.49
N ALA A 101 20.63 -8.26 16.48
CA ALA A 101 21.47 -9.05 17.39
C ALA A 101 21.20 -8.70 18.86
N GLU A 102 21.09 -7.40 19.20
CA GLU A 102 20.72 -6.95 20.55
C GLU A 102 19.33 -7.46 20.99
N ARG A 103 18.35 -7.43 20.08
CA ARG A 103 17.01 -7.95 20.35
C ARG A 103 17.00 -9.47 20.54
N GLN A 104 17.86 -10.20 19.83
CA GLN A 104 18.00 -11.65 20.00
C GLN A 104 18.69 -11.99 21.32
N ALA A 105 19.76 -11.28 21.67
CA ALA A 105 20.47 -11.44 22.93
C ALA A 105 19.58 -11.12 24.14
N ALA A 106 18.68 -10.14 24.04
CA ALA A 106 17.71 -9.83 25.10
C ALA A 106 16.61 -10.89 25.28
N ARG A 107 16.47 -11.84 24.34
CA ARG A 107 15.45 -12.91 24.36
C ARG A 107 15.99 -14.27 24.78
N SER A 108 17.31 -14.46 24.74
CA SER A 108 18.03 -15.66 25.20
C SER A 108 18.37 -15.57 26.68
#